data_AF-A0A413FD91-F1
#
_entry.id   AF-A0A413FD91-F1
#
_cell.length_a   1.000
_cell.length_b   1.000
_cell.length_c   1.000
_cell.angle_alpha   90.00
_cell.angle_beta   90.00
_cell.angle_gamma   90.00
#
_symmetry.space_group_name_H-M   'P 1'
#
loop_
_entity.id
_entity.type
_entity.pdbx_description
1 polymer ?
#
loop_
_entity_poly.entity_id
_entity_poly.type
_entity_poly.pdbx_seq_one_letter_code
_entity_poly.pdbx_strand_id
1 'polypeptide(L)'
;MLCGDVTAAVNFDRLQKHPAMGYILFEYLLCDEKQTVTPHTSHPKWYWGRNKAKFLSLWRVARSLDAPLYLVNYAKAGTLHEDKVRVIEVHDMDVDGIKEERTAEITRKEFSDWFRKLNRACMAGAHEIALDSKYDLFHMDRESIGEIRPDFGRYRGMPVREIAELPDNGDYSYILRSYKGR
;
A
#
# COMPACT_ATOMS: atom_id res chain seq x y z
N MET A 1 23.86 -1.34 -10.82
CA MET A 1 22.39 -1.23 -10.99
C MET A 1 22.10 -0.04 -11.89
N LEU A 2 21.29 -0.25 -12.94
CA LEU A 2 20.76 0.66 -13.97
C LEU A 2 21.68 1.63 -14.75
N CYS A 3 23.00 1.72 -14.55
CA CYS A 3 23.90 2.48 -15.45
C CYS A 3 23.47 3.93 -15.83
N GLY A 4 22.63 4.58 -15.00
CA GLY A 4 22.09 5.92 -15.27
C GLY A 4 20.68 5.95 -15.89
N ASP A 5 20.08 4.79 -16.17
CA ASP A 5 18.75 4.69 -16.75
C ASP A 5 17.67 5.19 -15.80
N VAL A 6 16.67 5.87 -16.37
CA VAL A 6 15.48 6.33 -15.65
C VAL A 6 14.69 5.11 -15.18
N THR A 7 14.38 5.07 -13.88
CA THR A 7 13.59 3.97 -13.32
C THR A 7 12.09 4.27 -13.51
N ALA A 8 11.32 3.24 -13.86
CA ALA A 8 9.86 3.32 -13.91
C ALA A 8 9.22 2.99 -12.55
N ALA A 9 10.02 2.92 -11.48
CA ALA A 9 9.57 2.51 -10.17
C ALA A 9 8.67 3.59 -9.53
N VAL A 10 7.57 3.15 -8.91
CA VAL A 10 6.74 4.00 -8.07
C VAL A 10 7.16 3.77 -6.63
N ASN A 11 7.74 4.79 -6.00
CA ASN A 11 8.05 4.75 -4.58
C ASN A 11 6.86 5.33 -3.80
N PHE A 12 6.35 4.54 -2.86
CA PHE A 12 5.36 4.94 -1.87
C PHE A 12 5.86 4.52 -0.50
N ASP A 13 5.60 5.32 0.52
CA ASP A 13 6.09 5.02 1.86
C ASP A 13 5.36 3.84 2.51
N ARG A 14 4.04 3.72 2.26
CA ARG A 14 3.26 2.63 2.85
C ARG A 14 2.04 2.25 2.02
N LEU A 15 1.93 0.95 1.77
CA LEU A 15 0.72 0.28 1.31
C LEU A 15 0.26 -0.67 2.43
N GLN A 16 -1.00 -0.60 2.81
CA GLN A 16 -1.60 -1.53 3.79
C GLN A 16 -2.98 -1.99 3.32
N LYS A 17 -3.39 -3.20 3.69
CA LYS A 17 -4.72 -3.74 3.35
C LYS A 17 -5.62 -3.74 4.59
N HIS A 18 -6.79 -3.13 4.46
CA HIS A 18 -7.84 -3.12 5.45
C HIS A 18 -8.95 -4.08 5.02
N PRO A 19 -9.46 -4.95 5.90
CA PRO A 19 -10.42 -6.00 5.53
C PRO A 19 -11.70 -5.46 4.87
N ALA A 20 -12.18 -4.28 5.30
CA ALA A 20 -13.38 -3.68 4.74
C ALA A 20 -13.13 -2.61 3.66
N MET A 21 -11.93 -2.03 3.60
CA MET A 21 -11.66 -0.89 2.70
C MET A 21 -10.74 -1.28 1.53
N GLY A 22 -10.25 -2.52 1.48
CA GLY A 22 -9.25 -2.92 0.51
C GLY A 22 -7.89 -2.30 0.79
N TYR A 23 -7.13 -1.98 -0.25
CA TYR A 23 -5.82 -1.36 -0.12
C TYR A 23 -5.94 0.12 0.29
N ILE A 24 -4.95 0.61 1.03
CA ILE A 24 -4.83 2.01 1.45
C ILE A 24 -3.38 2.43 1.20
N LEU A 25 -3.20 3.55 0.49
CA LEU A 25 -1.88 4.09 0.15
C LEU A 25 -1.59 5.36 0.96
N PHE A 26 -0.40 5.40 1.56
CA PHE A 26 0.11 6.55 2.31
C PHE A 26 1.43 7.03 1.73
N GLU A 27 1.55 8.34 1.59
CA GLU A 27 2.79 9.04 1.28
C GLU A 27 3.04 10.13 2.33
N TYR A 28 4.20 10.09 2.97
CA TYR A 28 4.60 11.03 4.02
C TYR A 28 5.50 12.12 3.46
N LEU A 29 5.03 13.36 3.59
CA LEU A 29 5.65 14.54 3.01
C LEU A 29 6.32 15.36 4.11
N LEU A 30 7.62 15.15 4.30
CA LEU A 30 8.38 15.87 5.31
C LEU A 30 8.48 17.36 4.95
N CYS A 31 8.02 18.20 5.87
CA CYS A 31 8.28 19.64 5.88
C CYS A 31 9.57 19.89 6.66
N ASP A 32 10.64 20.19 5.94
CA ASP A 32 11.95 20.48 6.53
C ASP A 32 11.96 21.87 7.18
N GLU A 33 12.67 22.04 8.29
CA GLU A 33 12.73 23.31 9.04
C GLU A 33 13.30 24.47 8.24
N LYS A 34 14.06 24.20 7.16
CA LYS A 34 14.59 25.22 6.25
C LYS A 34 13.53 25.76 5.29
N GLN A 35 12.39 25.09 5.17
CA GLN A 35 11.30 25.53 4.30
C GLN A 35 10.51 26.64 4.97
N THR A 36 9.97 27.55 4.16
CA THR A 36 9.08 28.62 4.63
C THR A 36 7.65 28.14 4.87
N VAL A 37 7.34 26.89 4.52
CA VAL A 37 6.03 26.27 4.72
C VAL A 37 6.04 25.36 5.95
N THR A 38 4.88 25.22 6.56
CA THR A 38 4.65 24.35 7.71
C THR A 38 3.82 23.14 7.24
N PRO A 39 3.69 22.07 8.04
CA PRO A 39 2.83 20.93 7.68
C PRO A 39 1.40 21.33 7.28
N HIS A 40 0.80 22.31 7.95
CA HIS A 40 -0.57 22.76 7.67
C HIS A 40 -0.66 23.60 6.38
N THR A 41 0.41 24.33 6.02
CA THR A 41 0.42 25.21 4.84
C THR A 41 1.06 24.58 3.60
N SER A 42 1.80 23.49 3.76
CA SER A 42 2.33 22.69 2.66
C SER A 42 1.20 22.01 1.89
N HIS A 43 1.35 22.00 0.56
CA HIS A 43 0.38 21.41 -0.35
C HIS A 43 1.02 21.10 -1.71
N PRO A 44 0.74 19.94 -2.34
CA PRO A 44 1.28 19.56 -3.66
C PRO A 44 1.16 20.64 -4.73
N LYS A 45 0.10 21.45 -4.69
CA LYS A 45 -0.12 22.57 -5.64
C LYS A 45 1.06 23.55 -5.74
N TRP A 46 1.80 23.75 -4.65
CA TRP A 46 2.91 24.71 -4.60
C TRP A 46 4.19 24.19 -5.27
N TYR A 47 4.32 22.88 -5.41
CA TYR A 47 5.51 22.22 -5.96
C TYR A 47 5.17 21.17 -7.02
N TRP A 48 3.98 21.27 -7.62
CA TRP A 48 3.46 20.35 -8.62
C TRP A 48 4.43 20.18 -9.79
N GLY A 49 4.93 21.29 -10.35
CA GLY A 49 5.87 21.25 -11.48
C GLY A 49 7.14 20.43 -11.24
N ARG A 50 7.59 20.33 -9.98
CA ARG A 50 8.80 19.55 -9.61
C ARG A 50 8.49 18.09 -9.34
N ASN A 51 7.32 17.79 -8.78
CA ASN A 51 7.01 16.47 -8.23
C ASN A 51 5.80 15.77 -8.90
N LYS A 52 5.21 16.34 -9.96
CA LYS A 52 4.00 15.82 -10.62
C LYS A 52 4.12 14.34 -10.99
N ALA A 53 5.28 13.90 -11.47
CA ALA A 53 5.51 12.51 -11.87
C ALA A 53 5.28 11.53 -10.70
N LYS A 54 5.72 11.90 -9.49
CA LYS A 54 5.50 11.11 -8.28
C LYS A 54 4.01 11.05 -7.93
N PHE A 55 3.33 12.19 -7.86
CA PHE A 55 1.92 12.24 -7.48
C PHE A 55 1.01 11.52 -8.47
N LEU A 56 1.24 11.71 -9.78
CA LEU A 56 0.51 10.98 -10.82
C LEU A 56 0.77 9.48 -10.75
N SER A 57 2.00 9.06 -10.40
CA SER A 57 2.32 7.64 -10.23
C SER A 57 1.63 7.03 -9.02
N LEU A 58 1.62 7.72 -7.89
CA LEU A 58 0.87 7.31 -6.68
C LEU A 58 -0.63 7.22 -6.97
N TRP A 59 -1.18 8.22 -7.67
CA TRP A 59 -2.58 8.24 -8.07
C TRP A 59 -2.94 7.07 -8.98
N ARG A 60 -2.11 6.80 -9.99
CA ARG A 60 -2.27 5.64 -10.88
C ARG A 60 -2.34 4.33 -10.07
N VAL A 61 -1.41 4.12 -9.14
CA VAL A 61 -1.41 2.92 -8.28
C VAL A 61 -2.67 2.86 -7.42
N ALA A 62 -3.06 3.97 -6.79
CA ALA A 62 -4.26 4.03 -5.97
C ALA A 62 -5.51 3.65 -6.77
N ARG A 63 -5.67 4.15 -8.00
CA ARG A 63 -6.78 3.76 -8.88
C ARG A 63 -6.71 2.31 -9.33
N SER A 64 -5.52 1.79 -9.65
CA SER A 64 -5.34 0.37 -10.03
C SER A 64 -5.70 -0.61 -8.90
N LEU A 65 -5.56 -0.18 -7.64
CA LEU A 65 -5.88 -0.98 -6.46
C LEU A 65 -7.27 -0.70 -5.87
N ASP A 66 -8.04 0.20 -6.49
CA ASP A 66 -9.28 0.77 -5.93
C ASP A 66 -9.10 1.24 -4.47
N ALA A 67 -8.00 1.97 -4.24
CA ALA A 67 -7.52 2.37 -2.93
C ALA A 67 -7.69 3.89 -2.70
N PRO A 68 -8.02 4.32 -1.47
CA PRO A 68 -7.78 5.69 -1.03
C PRO A 68 -6.27 6.02 -1.01
N LEU A 69 -5.96 7.26 -1.38
CA LEU A 69 -4.61 7.84 -1.31
C LEU A 69 -4.58 8.95 -0.27
N TYR A 70 -3.74 8.79 0.74
CA TYR A 70 -3.48 9.80 1.75
C TYR A 70 -2.07 10.39 1.58
N LEU A 71 -2.00 11.72 1.49
CA LEU A 71 -0.77 12.48 1.58
C LEU A 71 -0.69 13.10 2.98
N VAL A 72 0.40 12.85 3.71
CA VAL A 72 0.55 13.25 5.11
C VAL A 72 1.72 14.22 5.24
N ASN A 73 1.44 15.52 5.33
CA ASN A 73 2.46 16.50 5.64
C ASN A 73 2.78 16.47 7.14
N TYR A 74 4.06 16.40 7.48
CA TYR A 74 4.53 16.34 8.86
C TYR A 74 5.89 17.01 9.01
N ALA A 75 6.26 17.43 10.22
CA ALA A 75 7.62 17.87 10.54
C ALA A 75 8.35 16.79 11.36
N LYS A 76 9.68 16.88 11.47
CA LYS A 76 10.47 15.94 12.28
C LYS A 76 10.18 16.14 13.78
N ALA A 77 10.33 15.10 14.60
CA ALA A 77 10.28 15.23 16.06
C ALA A 77 11.38 16.19 16.56
N GLY A 78 11.09 16.98 17.59
CA GLY A 78 11.99 17.97 18.17
C GLY A 78 12.15 19.26 17.37
N THR A 79 11.27 19.52 16.40
CA THR A 79 11.27 20.74 15.57
C THR A 79 10.16 21.69 15.97
N LEU A 80 10.25 22.97 15.57
CA LEU A 80 9.26 24.00 15.90
C LEU A 80 7.82 23.63 15.51
N HIS A 81 7.65 22.83 14.45
CA HIS A 81 6.35 22.42 13.93
C HIS A 81 6.08 20.93 14.13
N GLU A 82 6.79 20.28 15.06
CA GLU A 82 6.71 18.83 15.25
C GLU A 82 5.28 18.32 15.48
N ASP A 83 4.45 19.12 16.16
CA ASP A 83 3.10 18.71 16.51
C ASP A 83 2.09 18.98 15.39
N LYS A 84 2.49 19.64 14.28
CA LYS A 84 1.61 19.92 13.15
C LYS A 84 1.60 18.75 12.17
N VAL A 85 0.41 18.23 11.87
CA VAL A 85 0.20 17.22 10.84
C VAL A 85 -0.99 17.63 9.98
N ARG A 86 -0.84 17.57 8.66
CA ARG A 86 -1.96 17.71 7.72
C ARG A 86 -2.13 16.42 6.94
N VAL A 87 -3.32 15.84 7.02
CA VAL A 87 -3.73 14.70 6.22
C VAL A 87 -4.56 15.22 5.05
N ILE A 88 -4.23 14.79 3.84
CA ILE A 88 -4.95 15.09 2.60
C ILE A 88 -5.40 13.76 2.02
N GLU A 89 -6.70 13.52 2.03
CA GLU A 89 -7.35 12.42 1.31
C GLU A 89 -7.65 12.89 -0.11
N VAL A 90 -7.03 12.25 -1.10
CA VAL A 90 -7.19 12.61 -2.51
C VAL A 90 -8.40 11.88 -3.09
N HIS A 91 -9.42 12.64 -3.52
CA HIS A 91 -10.63 12.10 -4.14
C HIS A 91 -10.57 12.15 -5.67
N ASP A 92 -9.93 13.19 -6.22
CA ASP A 92 -9.72 13.32 -7.66
C ASP A 92 -8.41 14.06 -8.01
N MET A 93 -7.77 13.66 -9.10
CA MET A 93 -6.49 14.21 -9.58
C MET A 93 -6.32 13.98 -11.08
N ASP A 94 -5.77 14.99 -11.76
CA ASP A 94 -5.29 14.89 -13.14
C ASP A 94 -3.86 15.42 -13.31
N VAL A 95 -3.43 15.57 -14.57
CA VAL A 95 -2.09 16.05 -14.96
C VAL A 95 -1.74 17.44 -14.42
N ASP A 96 -2.73 18.28 -14.11
CA ASP A 96 -2.55 19.65 -13.64
C ASP A 96 -2.62 19.76 -12.11
N GLY A 97 -3.08 18.72 -11.40
CA GLY A 97 -3.12 18.72 -9.94
C GLY A 97 -4.25 17.91 -9.32
N ILE A 98 -4.35 18.01 -7.99
CA ILE A 98 -5.50 17.51 -7.22
C ILE A 98 -6.71 18.41 -7.49
N LYS A 99 -7.86 17.81 -7.80
CA LYS A 99 -9.11 18.52 -8.11
C LYS A 99 -10.10 18.47 -6.96
N GLU A 100 -10.14 17.33 -6.29
CA GLU A 100 -11.00 17.12 -5.13
C GLU A 100 -10.20 16.42 -4.03
N GLU A 101 -10.29 16.97 -2.83
CA GLU A 101 -9.61 16.45 -1.65
C GLU A 101 -10.41 16.76 -0.39
N ARG A 102 -10.18 15.96 0.64
CA ARG A 102 -10.58 16.26 2.01
C ARG A 102 -9.33 16.42 2.86
N THR A 103 -9.28 17.48 3.65
CA THR A 103 -8.12 17.75 4.51
C THR A 103 -8.48 17.81 5.97
N ALA A 104 -7.59 17.32 6.81
CA ALA A 104 -7.64 17.47 8.26
C ALA A 104 -6.31 18.00 8.77
N GLU A 105 -6.36 19.06 9.56
CA GLU A 105 -5.22 19.58 10.32
C GLU A 105 -5.36 19.06 11.76
N ILE A 106 -4.36 18.32 12.21
CA ILE A 106 -4.39 17.61 13.48
C ILE A 106 -3.02 17.62 14.13
N THR A 107 -3.00 17.33 15.43
CA THR A 107 -1.77 17.16 16.20
C THR A 107 -1.05 15.86 15.84
N ARG A 108 0.24 15.75 16.17
CA ARG A 108 0.99 14.49 16.04
C ARG A 108 0.35 13.39 16.88
N LYS A 109 -0.16 13.75 18.06
CA LYS A 109 -0.84 12.80 18.95
C LYS A 109 -2.13 12.29 18.31
N GLU A 110 -2.98 13.16 17.80
CA GLU A 110 -4.24 12.77 17.14
C GLU A 110 -3.98 11.89 15.91
N PHE A 111 -2.99 12.25 15.08
CA PHE A 111 -2.58 11.41 13.96
C PHE A 111 -2.12 10.03 14.43
N SER A 112 -1.28 9.97 15.47
CA SER A 112 -0.79 8.72 16.04
C SER A 112 -1.94 7.84 16.55
N ASP A 113 -2.89 8.42 17.28
CA ASP A 113 -4.04 7.70 17.84
C ASP A 113 -4.95 7.15 16.73
N TRP A 114 -5.25 7.97 15.72
CA TRP A 114 -6.01 7.56 14.54
C TRP A 114 -5.30 6.46 13.76
N PHE A 115 -4.02 6.65 13.45
CA PHE A 115 -3.25 5.72 12.63
C PHE A 115 -3.03 4.38 13.34
N ARG A 116 -2.83 4.38 14.67
CA ARG A 116 -2.77 3.15 15.47
C ARG A 116 -4.09 2.39 15.46
N LYS A 117 -5.23 3.09 15.51
CA LYS A 117 -6.55 2.46 15.39
C LYS A 117 -6.73 1.83 14.00
N LEU A 118 -6.40 2.56 12.94
CA LEU A 118 -6.44 2.05 11.57
C LEU A 118 -5.53 0.82 11.39
N ASN A 119 -4.28 0.90 11.85
CA ASN A 119 -3.33 -0.21 11.75
C ASN A 119 -3.84 -1.45 12.49
N ARG A 120 -4.40 -1.31 13.69
CA ARG A 120 -5.00 -2.45 14.41
C ARG A 120 -6.14 -3.10 13.62
N ALA A 121 -6.97 -2.30 12.94
CA ALA A 121 -8.03 -2.83 12.09
C ALA A 121 -7.51 -3.53 10.82
N CYS A 122 -6.29 -3.22 10.39
CA CYS A 122 -5.62 -3.89 9.27
C CYS A 122 -4.88 -5.18 9.68
N MET A 123 -4.73 -5.46 10.97
CA MET A 123 -4.05 -6.68 11.42
C MET A 123 -4.97 -7.87 11.17
N ALA A 124 -4.67 -8.65 10.14
CA ALA A 124 -5.30 -9.93 9.85
C ALA A 124 -4.45 -11.07 10.42
N GLY A 125 -5.10 -12.14 10.88
CA GLY A 125 -4.41 -13.39 11.21
C GLY A 125 -3.81 -14.04 9.97
N ALA A 126 -2.75 -14.84 10.12
CA ALA A 126 -2.11 -15.52 8.98
C ALA A 126 -3.10 -16.35 8.12
N HIS A 127 -4.12 -16.91 8.76
CA HIS A 127 -5.21 -17.65 8.12
C HIS A 127 -6.14 -16.76 7.29
N GLU A 128 -6.43 -15.53 7.75
CA GLU A 128 -7.27 -14.56 7.02
C GLU A 128 -6.52 -13.97 5.82
N ILE A 129 -5.19 -13.79 5.94
CA ILE A 129 -4.32 -13.38 4.82
C ILE A 129 -4.30 -14.47 3.73
N ALA A 130 -4.30 -15.74 4.14
CA ALA A 130 -4.28 -16.89 3.21
C ALA A 130 -5.63 -17.13 2.51
N LEU A 131 -6.74 -16.74 3.14
CA LEU A 131 -8.12 -16.96 2.65
C LEU A 131 -8.76 -15.70 2.04
N ASP A 132 -7.98 -14.64 1.81
CA ASP A 132 -8.45 -13.41 1.23
C ASP A 132 -9.08 -13.70 -0.16
N SER A 133 -10.40 -13.69 -0.18
CA SER A 133 -11.30 -14.42 -1.10
C SER A 133 -11.22 -14.02 -2.59
N LYS A 134 -10.27 -13.15 -2.97
CA LYS A 134 -9.95 -12.85 -4.36
C LYS A 134 -8.80 -13.71 -4.91
N TYR A 135 -8.00 -14.28 -4.02
CA TYR A 135 -6.95 -15.24 -4.34
C TYR A 135 -7.00 -16.30 -3.26
N ASP A 136 -7.91 -17.26 -3.42
CA ASP A 136 -7.80 -18.49 -2.66
C ASP A 136 -6.59 -19.27 -3.19
N LEU A 137 -5.39 -18.83 -2.81
CA LEU A 137 -4.13 -19.42 -3.25
C LEU A 137 -4.01 -20.89 -2.85
N PHE A 138 -4.93 -21.38 -1.99
CA PHE A 138 -4.95 -22.73 -1.46
C PHE A 138 -6.18 -23.56 -1.90
N HIS A 139 -7.27 -22.95 -2.41
CA HIS A 139 -8.47 -23.66 -2.87
C HIS A 139 -9.01 -23.22 -4.23
N MET A 140 -8.31 -22.36 -4.99
CA MET A 140 -8.61 -22.22 -6.43
C MET A 140 -8.38 -23.56 -7.14
N ASP A 141 -9.37 -24.02 -7.88
CA ASP A 141 -9.24 -25.21 -8.72
C ASP A 141 -8.27 -24.96 -9.89
N ARG A 142 -7.77 -26.05 -10.49
CA ARG A 142 -6.70 -25.98 -11.52
C ARG A 142 -7.13 -25.23 -12.78
N GLU A 143 -8.42 -25.24 -13.14
CA GLU A 143 -8.92 -24.48 -14.28
C GLU A 143 -8.88 -22.98 -13.97
N SER A 144 -9.34 -22.58 -12.79
CA SER A 144 -9.31 -21.19 -12.31
C SER A 144 -7.88 -20.62 -12.17
N ILE A 145 -6.91 -21.43 -11.75
CA ILE A 145 -5.48 -21.06 -11.71
C ILE A 145 -4.87 -21.00 -13.13
N GLY A 146 -5.29 -21.87 -14.04
CA GLY A 146 -4.82 -21.89 -15.43
C GLY A 146 -5.24 -20.65 -16.23
N GLU A 147 -6.37 -20.03 -15.87
CA GLU A 147 -6.83 -18.78 -16.48
C GLU A 147 -6.12 -17.53 -15.92
N ILE A 148 -5.80 -17.51 -14.61
CA ILE A 148 -4.94 -16.47 -14.02
C ILE A 148 -3.49 -16.92 -14.18
N ARG A 149 -2.82 -16.65 -15.30
CA ARG A 149 -1.39 -16.97 -15.45
C ARG A 149 -0.54 -16.15 -14.46
N PRO A 150 -0.12 -16.67 -13.29
CA PRO A 150 0.72 -15.91 -12.39
C PRO A 150 2.15 -16.29 -12.76
N ASP A 151 2.77 -15.50 -13.63
CA ASP A 151 4.18 -15.70 -14.02
C ASP A 151 5.18 -15.50 -12.86
N PHE A 152 4.69 -15.32 -11.62
CA PHE A 152 5.49 -14.92 -10.46
C PHE A 152 5.13 -15.72 -9.19
N GLY A 153 6.18 -16.19 -8.49
CA GLY A 153 6.09 -16.90 -7.20
C GLY A 153 6.86 -18.22 -7.17
N ARG A 154 7.42 -18.57 -6.01
CA ARG A 154 8.07 -19.87 -5.75
C ARG A 154 7.61 -20.45 -4.41
N TYR A 155 7.32 -21.75 -4.35
CA TYR A 155 7.12 -22.48 -3.09
C TYR A 155 8.26 -23.50 -2.92
N ARG A 156 8.99 -23.42 -1.80
CA ARG A 156 10.19 -24.25 -1.53
C ARG A 156 11.20 -24.27 -2.70
N GLY A 157 11.34 -23.16 -3.40
CA GLY A 157 12.30 -23.01 -4.51
C GLY A 157 11.74 -23.37 -5.89
N MET A 158 10.58 -24.03 -5.99
CA MET A 158 9.94 -24.39 -7.27
C MET A 158 9.00 -23.28 -7.76
N PRO A 159 9.07 -22.86 -9.05
CA PRO A 159 8.11 -21.92 -9.65
C PRO A 159 6.67 -22.42 -9.52
N VAL A 160 5.75 -21.52 -9.15
CA VAL A 160 4.33 -21.86 -8.96
C VAL A 160 3.70 -22.48 -10.23
N ARG A 161 4.14 -22.04 -11.43
CA ARG A 161 3.74 -22.64 -12.71
C ARG A 161 4.09 -24.14 -12.84
N GLU A 162 5.21 -24.57 -12.25
CA GLU A 162 5.68 -25.98 -12.33
C GLU A 162 4.94 -26.87 -11.33
N ILE A 163 4.36 -26.30 -10.28
CA ILE A 163 3.48 -27.00 -9.33
C ILE A 163 2.09 -27.20 -9.95
N ALA A 164 1.61 -26.21 -10.70
CA ALA A 164 0.31 -26.25 -11.39
C ALA A 164 0.22 -27.30 -12.51
N GLU A 165 1.35 -27.78 -13.04
CA GLU A 165 1.43 -28.75 -14.15
C GLU A 165 1.57 -30.23 -13.71
N LEU A 166 1.69 -30.55 -12.42
CA LEU A 166 1.88 -31.95 -11.98
C LEU A 166 0.57 -32.76 -12.03
N PRO A 167 0.47 -33.89 -12.73
CA PRO A 167 -0.76 -34.69 -12.76
C PRO A 167 -1.27 -34.98 -11.35
N ASP A 168 -2.59 -34.94 -11.22
CA ASP A 168 -3.31 -35.05 -9.95
C ASP A 168 -3.07 -36.43 -9.32
N ASN A 169 -2.04 -36.50 -8.49
CA ASN A 169 -1.71 -37.70 -7.73
C ASN A 169 -2.24 -37.55 -6.29
N GLY A 170 -3.44 -36.97 -6.12
CA GLY A 170 -4.31 -37.24 -4.97
C GLY A 170 -3.78 -36.99 -3.55
N ASP A 171 -2.71 -36.21 -3.34
CA ASP A 171 -2.09 -36.08 -2.02
C ASP A 171 -2.16 -34.68 -1.39
N TYR A 172 -3.30 -34.00 -1.55
CA TYR A 172 -3.65 -32.87 -0.68
C TYR A 172 -4.08 -33.31 0.73
N SER A 173 -4.01 -34.61 1.03
CA SER A 173 -4.34 -35.18 2.34
C SER A 173 -3.33 -34.83 3.44
N TYR A 174 -2.16 -34.29 3.10
CA TYR A 174 -1.06 -34.10 4.05
C TYR A 174 -1.03 -32.75 4.79
N ILE A 175 -1.78 -31.72 4.37
CA ILE A 175 -1.62 -30.35 4.90
C ILE A 175 -2.36 -30.11 6.23
N LEU A 176 -3.20 -31.03 6.72
CA LEU A 176 -3.94 -30.84 7.98
C LEU A 176 -3.50 -31.73 9.16
N ARG A 177 -2.38 -32.47 9.09
CA ARG A 177 -1.94 -33.36 10.19
C ARG A 177 -0.81 -32.87 11.10
N SER A 178 -0.24 -31.68 10.92
CA SER A 178 0.87 -31.22 11.78
C SER A 178 0.50 -30.27 12.93
N TYR A 179 -0.79 -30.13 13.29
CA TYR A 179 -1.23 -29.36 14.48
C TYR A 179 -1.63 -30.21 15.70
N LYS A 180 -1.09 -31.43 15.81
CA LYS A 180 -1.00 -32.14 17.10
C LYS A 180 0.43 -32.59 17.33
N GLY A 181 1.21 -31.78 18.04
CA GLY A 181 2.59 -32.11 18.36
C GLY A 181 3.47 -30.96 18.81
N ARG A 182 2.98 -30.11 19.73
CA ARG A 182 3.78 -29.60 20.86
C ARG A 182 2.87 -29.57 22.07
#